data_AF-A0A7X7QNW5-F1
#
_entry.id   AF-A0A7X7QNW5-F1
#
_cell.length_a   1.000
_cell.length_b   1.000
_cell.length_c   1.000
_cell.angle_alpha   90.00
_cell.angle_beta   90.00
_cell.angle_gamma   90.00
#
_symmetry.space_group_name_H-M   'P 1'
#
loop_
_entity.id
_entity.type
_entity.pdbx_description
1 polymer ?
#
loop_
_entity_poly.entity_id
_entity_poly.type
_entity_poly.pdbx_seq_one_letter_code
_entity_poly.pdbx_strand_id
1 'polypeptide(L)'
;MFAQSKGLATCWYGHYKLAELERLMPHLQTGEQLQEANMGFGYAKGETSGVRAICLTPLGSYEDKGLRLLDRITEKTISHKRKSIEELLERPEDFSSLSEDVLYALDLARKAPSAANSQMWRFGFEDDFRTITVAMPRGYQHFKWEHPNVDIGICACHVWLALLDRGYELQVTVREEDGRAVWRITRTGSLPGLEQ
;
A
#
# COMPACT_ATOMS: atom_id res chain seq x y z
N MET A 1 1.84 -10.57 -1.35
CA MET A 1 1.03 -11.65 -0.72
C MET A 1 1.10 -12.97 -1.48
N PHE A 2 0.61 -13.10 -2.72
CA PHE A 2 0.67 -14.39 -3.45
C PHE A 2 2.09 -14.97 -3.58
N ALA A 3 3.08 -14.18 -4.00
CA ALA A 3 4.46 -14.65 -4.08
C ALA A 3 5.01 -15.13 -2.72
N GLN A 4 4.68 -14.42 -1.64
CA GLN A 4 5.05 -14.81 -0.27
C GLN A 4 4.37 -16.10 0.19
N SER A 5 3.11 -16.36 -0.19
CA SER A 5 2.46 -17.64 0.10
C SER A 5 3.08 -18.81 -0.67
N LYS A 6 3.87 -18.53 -1.71
CA LYS A 6 4.73 -19.48 -2.41
C LYS A 6 6.17 -19.55 -1.86
N GLY A 7 6.44 -18.87 -0.73
CA GLY A 7 7.75 -18.87 -0.09
C GLY A 7 8.78 -17.92 -0.70
N LEU A 8 8.36 -17.01 -1.61
CA LEU A 8 9.26 -16.02 -2.21
C LEU A 8 9.32 -14.74 -1.37
N ALA A 9 10.52 -14.19 -1.23
CA ALA A 9 10.73 -12.86 -0.69
C ALA A 9 10.41 -11.80 -1.74
N THR A 10 9.90 -10.65 -1.27
CA THR A 10 9.48 -9.53 -2.13
C THR A 10 9.89 -8.21 -1.51
N CYS A 11 10.23 -7.23 -2.34
CA CYS A 11 10.47 -5.85 -1.91
C CYS A 11 9.78 -4.88 -2.88
N TRP A 12 9.24 -3.76 -2.38
CA TRP A 12 8.79 -2.68 -3.26
C TRP A 12 9.95 -1.75 -3.55
N TYR A 13 10.35 -1.67 -4.82
CA TYR A 13 11.50 -0.90 -5.25
C TYR A 13 11.07 0.25 -6.15
N GLY A 14 11.01 1.45 -5.57
CA GLY A 14 10.72 2.69 -6.29
C GLY A 14 11.96 3.35 -6.91
N HIS A 15 13.17 2.87 -6.63
CA HIS A 15 14.41 3.55 -7.02
C HIS A 15 15.24 2.69 -7.97
N TYR A 16 14.88 2.63 -9.25
CA TYR A 16 15.54 1.81 -10.26
C TYR A 16 16.06 2.65 -11.43
N LYS A 17 17.13 2.20 -12.08
CA LYS A 17 17.67 2.87 -13.28
C LYS A 17 16.75 2.61 -14.46
N LEU A 18 16.25 3.66 -15.11
CA LEU A 18 15.33 3.51 -16.22
C LEU A 18 15.98 2.78 -17.40
N ALA A 19 17.21 3.13 -17.75
CA ALA A 19 17.93 2.48 -18.84
C ALA A 19 18.10 0.96 -18.64
N GLU A 20 18.27 0.51 -17.39
CA GLU A 20 18.37 -0.91 -17.09
C GLU A 20 17.00 -1.60 -17.17
N LEU A 21 15.94 -0.94 -16.70
CA LEU A 21 14.58 -1.45 -16.87
C LEU A 21 14.22 -1.55 -18.35
N GLU A 22 14.45 -0.52 -19.16
CA GLU A 22 14.15 -0.56 -20.60
C GLU A 22 14.96 -1.61 -21.34
N ARG A 23 16.19 -1.90 -20.89
CA ARG A 23 17.01 -2.98 -21.47
C ARG A 23 16.41 -4.36 -21.21
N LEU A 24 15.80 -4.57 -20.05
CA LEU A 24 15.27 -5.87 -19.60
C LEU A 24 13.78 -6.07 -19.92
N MET A 25 13.01 -5.01 -19.79
CA MET A 25 11.56 -4.95 -19.95
C MET A 25 11.18 -3.63 -20.63
N PRO A 26 11.35 -3.53 -21.95
CA PRO A 26 10.96 -2.34 -22.70
C PRO A 26 9.47 -2.08 -22.52
N HIS A 27 9.11 -0.90 -22.04
CA HIS A 27 7.71 -0.53 -21.82
C HIS A 27 7.39 0.90 -22.23
N LEU A 28 8.41 1.74 -22.41
CA LEU A 28 8.24 3.07 -22.98
C LEU A 28 8.11 2.96 -24.51
N GLN A 29 7.20 3.74 -25.07
CA GLN A 29 6.76 3.68 -26.46
C GLN A 29 7.28 4.86 -27.29
N THR A 30 7.61 5.99 -26.65
CA THR A 30 8.04 7.21 -27.33
C THR A 30 9.36 7.77 -26.77
N GLY A 31 10.10 8.51 -27.60
CA GLY A 31 11.33 9.17 -27.18
C GLY A 31 11.13 10.25 -26.12
N GLU A 32 9.95 10.87 -26.06
CA GLU A 32 9.57 11.86 -25.05
C GLU A 32 9.50 11.23 -23.64
N GLN A 33 8.95 10.02 -23.53
CA GLN A 33 8.89 9.28 -22.27
C GLN A 33 10.29 8.92 -21.71
N LEU A 34 11.30 8.82 -22.57
CA LEU A 34 12.70 8.59 -22.17
C LEU A 34 13.35 9.88 -21.62
N GLN A 35 12.94 11.06 -22.12
CA GLN A 35 13.49 12.36 -21.72
C GLN A 35 12.93 12.85 -20.38
N GLU A 36 11.71 12.44 -20.02
CA GLU A 36 11.05 12.78 -18.74
C GLU A 36 11.68 12.11 -17.50
N ALA A 37 12.62 11.18 -17.69
CA ALA A 37 13.26 10.46 -16.60
C ALA A 37 14.26 11.35 -15.84
N ASN A 38 13.84 11.90 -14.71
CA ASN A 38 14.72 12.71 -13.87
C ASN A 38 15.92 11.89 -13.37
N MET A 39 17.12 12.35 -13.72
CA MET A 39 18.41 11.80 -13.26
C MET A 39 18.67 10.31 -13.56
N GLY A 40 18.00 9.75 -14.57
CA GLY A 40 18.20 8.36 -15.00
C GLY A 40 17.52 7.30 -14.10
N PHE A 41 16.69 7.72 -13.13
CA PHE A 41 15.83 6.84 -12.35
C PHE A 41 14.40 6.84 -12.91
N GLY A 42 13.72 5.69 -12.87
CA GLY A 42 12.43 5.52 -13.56
C GLY A 42 11.19 6.01 -12.81
N TYR A 43 11.28 6.34 -11.51
CA TYR A 43 10.21 7.07 -10.83
C TYR A 43 10.29 8.56 -11.18
N ALA A 44 9.86 8.91 -12.40
CA ALA A 44 9.78 10.30 -12.81
C ALA A 44 8.68 11.04 -12.05
N LYS A 45 8.86 12.36 -11.90
CA LYS A 45 7.80 13.28 -11.43
C LYS A 45 6.83 13.54 -12.57
N GLY A 46 5.55 13.71 -12.22
CA GLY A 46 4.52 14.19 -13.15
C GLY A 46 3.81 13.10 -13.92
N GLU A 47 2.73 13.51 -14.59
CA GLU A 47 1.99 12.68 -15.52
C GLU A 47 2.84 12.41 -16.76
N THR A 48 2.67 11.23 -17.33
CA THR A 48 3.33 10.83 -18.58
C THR A 48 2.28 10.27 -19.52
N SER A 49 2.49 10.46 -20.83
CA SER A 49 1.68 9.76 -21.82
C SER A 49 1.99 8.26 -21.78
N GLY A 50 1.03 7.40 -22.10
CA GLY A 50 1.22 5.95 -22.15
C GLY A 50 1.41 5.27 -20.78
N VAL A 51 2.16 4.15 -20.76
CA VAL A 51 2.38 3.33 -19.56
C VAL A 51 3.83 3.45 -19.10
N ARG A 52 4.02 3.77 -17.82
CA ARG A 52 5.34 3.81 -17.16
C ARG A 52 5.29 3.02 -15.85
N ALA A 53 6.32 2.25 -15.58
CA ALA A 53 6.46 1.57 -14.30
C ALA A 53 6.67 2.61 -13.17
N ILE A 54 5.86 2.54 -12.11
CA ILE A 54 6.03 3.42 -10.95
C ILE A 54 6.94 2.77 -9.90
N CYS A 55 6.87 1.45 -9.80
CA CYS A 55 7.62 0.64 -8.87
C CYS A 55 7.81 -0.76 -9.44
N LEU A 56 8.87 -1.43 -8.98
CA LEU A 56 9.17 -2.81 -9.32
C LEU A 56 9.09 -3.67 -8.07
N THR A 57 8.74 -4.94 -8.23
CA THR A 57 8.78 -5.93 -7.15
C THR A 57 9.74 -7.05 -7.52
N PRO A 58 11.03 -6.97 -7.15
CA PRO A 58 11.92 -8.13 -7.25
C PRO A 58 11.35 -9.30 -6.45
N LEU A 59 11.44 -10.49 -7.05
CA LEU A 59 11.05 -11.76 -6.45
C LEU A 59 12.30 -12.63 -6.34
N GLY A 60 12.49 -13.28 -5.20
CA GLY A 60 13.65 -14.14 -5.01
C GLY A 60 13.55 -15.02 -3.77
N SER A 61 14.48 -15.95 -3.64
CA SER A 61 14.69 -16.70 -2.40
C SER A 61 15.55 -15.87 -1.45
N TYR A 62 15.20 -15.87 -0.17
CA TYR A 62 15.97 -15.16 0.86
C TYR A 62 17.09 -16.07 1.39
N GLU A 63 18.33 -15.56 1.42
CA GLU A 63 19.47 -16.24 2.04
C GLU A 63 20.03 -15.41 3.21
N ASP A 64 19.76 -15.87 4.43
CA ASP A 64 20.09 -15.15 5.67
C ASP A 64 21.60 -14.92 5.87
N LYS A 65 22.44 -15.70 5.19
CA LYS A 65 23.90 -15.59 5.24
C LYS A 65 24.45 -14.45 4.38
N GLY A 66 23.69 -13.98 3.38
CA GLY A 66 24.15 -13.01 2.38
C GLY A 66 24.13 -11.54 2.81
N LEU A 67 23.34 -11.18 3.83
CA LEU A 67 23.25 -9.79 4.30
C LEU A 67 24.44 -9.42 5.18
N ARG A 68 25.01 -8.22 4.99
CA ARG A 68 26.04 -7.68 5.90
C ARG A 68 25.43 -7.47 7.28
N LEU A 69 26.23 -7.57 8.33
CA LEU A 69 25.75 -7.50 9.71
C LEU A 69 24.91 -6.23 9.98
N LEU A 70 25.29 -5.11 9.40
CA LEU A 70 24.57 -3.83 9.49
C LEU A 70 23.21 -3.87 8.77
N ASP A 71 23.12 -4.51 7.61
CA ASP A 71 21.87 -4.65 6.85
C ASP A 71 20.82 -5.43 7.66
N ARG A 72 21.25 -6.48 8.36
CA ARG A 72 20.38 -7.27 9.25
C ARG A 72 19.86 -6.48 10.45
N ILE A 73 20.67 -5.56 10.98
CA ILE A 73 20.28 -4.71 12.12
C ILE A 73 19.26 -3.66 11.67
N THR A 74 19.51 -3.00 10.53
CA THR A 74 18.61 -2.00 9.94
C THR A 74 17.26 -2.61 9.54
N GLU A 75 17.26 -3.80 8.93
CA GLU A 75 16.06 -4.56 8.64
C GLU A 75 15.23 -4.78 9.91
N LYS A 76 15.83 -5.36 10.96
CA LYS A 76 15.10 -5.70 12.18
C LYS A 76 14.56 -4.49 12.95
N THR A 77 15.26 -3.37 12.96
CA THR A 77 14.91 -2.22 13.81
C THR A 77 13.98 -1.19 13.17
N ILE A 78 14.02 -1.03 11.83
CA ILE A 78 13.25 -0.01 11.12
C ILE A 78 12.10 -0.63 10.33
N SER A 79 12.27 -1.83 9.76
CA SER A 79 11.27 -2.41 8.85
C SER A 79 10.07 -3.04 9.55
N HIS A 80 10.14 -3.31 10.87
CA HIS A 80 9.04 -3.92 11.63
C HIS A 80 8.29 -2.97 12.56
N LYS A 81 8.76 -1.73 12.74
CA LYS A 81 8.03 -0.74 13.54
C LYS A 81 6.78 -0.32 12.79
N ARG A 82 5.61 -0.59 13.38
CA ARG A 82 4.31 -0.20 12.85
C ARG A 82 3.57 0.65 13.87
N LYS A 83 2.90 1.71 13.39
CA LYS A 83 1.97 2.52 14.18
C LYS A 83 0.86 1.62 14.72
N SER A 84 0.27 2.01 15.85
CA SER A 84 -0.93 1.38 16.39
C SER A 84 -2.13 1.65 15.46
N ILE A 85 -3.24 0.95 15.69
CA ILE A 85 -4.47 1.18 14.91
C ILE A 85 -5.01 2.58 15.21
N GLU A 86 -5.04 2.97 16.48
CA GLU A 86 -5.51 4.25 16.99
C GLU A 86 -4.75 5.43 16.36
N GLU A 87 -3.42 5.31 16.20
CA GLU A 87 -2.58 6.32 15.53
C GLU A 87 -2.90 6.49 14.03
N LEU A 88 -3.55 5.48 13.43
CA LEU A 88 -3.91 5.43 12.03
C LEU A 88 -5.38 5.76 11.77
N LEU A 89 -6.20 5.99 12.81
CA LEU A 89 -7.58 6.42 12.62
C LEU A 89 -7.65 7.90 12.24
N GLU A 90 -8.60 8.28 11.39
CA GLU A 90 -8.95 9.70 11.18
C GLU A 90 -9.54 10.31 12.46
N ARG A 91 -10.32 9.52 13.20
CA ARG A 91 -10.93 9.85 14.49
C ARG A 91 -10.58 8.79 15.52
N PRO A 92 -9.65 9.03 16.47
CA PRO A 92 -9.25 8.04 17.47
C PRO A 92 -10.40 7.45 18.30
N GLU A 93 -11.46 8.23 18.53
CA GLU A 93 -12.67 7.83 19.24
C GLU A 93 -13.43 6.67 18.58
N ASP A 94 -13.31 6.51 17.26
CA ASP A 94 -13.95 5.45 16.49
C ASP A 94 -13.46 4.06 16.92
N PHE A 95 -12.26 3.96 17.52
CA PHE A 95 -11.65 2.70 17.94
C PHE A 95 -12.59 1.85 18.82
N SER A 96 -13.31 2.50 19.74
CA SER A 96 -14.23 1.85 20.67
C SER A 96 -15.46 1.22 20.01
N SER A 97 -15.79 1.64 18.78
CA SER A 97 -16.95 1.18 18.01
C SER A 97 -16.60 0.10 16.99
N LEU A 98 -15.32 -0.27 16.87
CA LEU A 98 -14.87 -1.24 15.87
C LEU A 98 -15.16 -2.68 16.31
N SER A 99 -15.84 -3.43 15.46
CA SER A 99 -16.01 -4.89 15.62
C SER A 99 -14.67 -5.61 15.53
N GLU A 100 -14.58 -6.82 16.12
CA GLU A 100 -13.37 -7.65 16.08
C GLU A 100 -12.86 -7.92 14.65
N ASP A 101 -13.76 -8.18 13.69
CA ASP A 101 -13.38 -8.40 12.29
C ASP A 101 -12.74 -7.17 11.63
N VAL A 102 -13.21 -5.97 12.00
CA VAL A 102 -12.63 -4.71 11.52
C VAL A 102 -11.26 -4.50 12.17
N LEU A 103 -11.13 -4.74 13.48
CA LEU A 103 -9.84 -4.67 14.17
C LEU A 103 -8.82 -5.64 13.57
N TYR A 104 -9.25 -6.87 13.24
CA TYR A 104 -8.45 -7.86 12.51
C TYR A 104 -7.98 -7.31 11.16
N ALA A 105 -8.89 -6.75 10.36
CA ALA A 105 -8.56 -6.19 9.06
C ALA A 105 -7.57 -5.01 9.16
N LEU A 106 -7.74 -4.12 10.14
CA LEU A 106 -6.83 -3.00 10.37
C LEU A 106 -5.46 -3.45 10.89
N ASP A 107 -5.38 -4.50 11.71
CA ASP A 107 -4.11 -5.05 12.19
C ASP A 107 -3.28 -5.68 11.06
N LEU A 108 -3.93 -6.30 10.07
CA LEU A 108 -3.25 -6.76 8.86
C LEU A 108 -2.85 -5.58 7.96
N ALA A 109 -3.76 -4.61 7.78
CA ALA A 109 -3.53 -3.47 6.91
C ALA A 109 -2.40 -2.56 7.39
N ARG A 110 -2.30 -2.29 8.70
CA ARG A 110 -1.19 -1.48 9.24
C ARG A 110 0.17 -2.13 9.00
N LYS A 111 0.25 -3.46 8.79
CA LYS A 111 1.51 -4.17 8.52
C LYS A 111 1.95 -4.08 7.06
N ALA A 112 1.08 -3.57 6.17
CA ALA A 112 1.37 -3.35 4.77
C ALA A 112 2.71 -2.60 4.56
N PRO A 113 3.45 -2.90 3.47
CA PRO A 113 4.64 -2.13 3.12
C PRO A 113 4.28 -0.72 2.66
N SER A 114 5.18 0.23 2.92
CA SER A 114 5.10 1.61 2.41
C SER A 114 6.50 2.14 2.13
N ALA A 115 6.59 3.13 1.25
CA ALA A 115 7.83 3.84 0.97
C ALA A 115 8.43 4.38 2.27
N ALA A 116 9.68 3.99 2.54
CA ALA A 116 10.42 4.31 3.78
C ALA A 116 9.66 3.98 5.08
N ASN A 117 8.74 3.01 5.07
CA ASN A 117 7.90 2.63 6.20
C ASN A 117 7.07 3.80 6.79
N SER A 118 6.67 4.76 5.93
CA SER A 118 6.01 6.01 6.33
C SER A 118 4.62 5.82 6.94
N GLN A 119 3.88 4.78 6.52
CA GLN A 119 2.53 4.44 6.98
C GLN A 119 1.63 5.69 7.01
N MET A 120 1.52 6.33 5.85
CA MET A 120 0.83 7.62 5.68
C MET A 120 -0.67 7.51 5.44
N TRP A 121 -1.22 6.30 5.39
CA TRP A 121 -2.67 6.08 5.32
C TRP A 121 -3.35 6.46 6.63
N ARG A 122 -4.63 6.80 6.52
CA ARG A 122 -5.59 6.88 7.60
C ARG A 122 -6.81 6.04 7.29
N PHE A 123 -7.39 5.46 8.34
CA PHE A 123 -8.63 4.71 8.32
C PHE A 123 -9.75 5.62 8.81
N GLY A 124 -10.73 5.86 7.95
CA GLY A 124 -11.97 6.52 8.31
C GLY A 124 -13.16 5.57 8.18
N PHE A 125 -14.30 6.01 8.70
CA PHE A 125 -15.53 5.23 8.71
C PHE A 125 -16.72 6.13 8.37
N GLU A 126 -17.71 5.56 7.70
CA GLU A 126 -19.05 6.14 7.68
C GLU A 126 -19.77 5.88 9.01
N ASP A 127 -20.86 6.60 9.28
CA ASP A 127 -21.52 6.60 10.59
C ASP A 127 -22.02 5.21 11.04
N ASP A 128 -22.34 4.33 10.09
CA ASP A 128 -22.77 2.95 10.36
C ASP A 128 -21.61 1.94 10.44
N PHE A 129 -20.37 2.42 10.31
CA PHE A 129 -19.12 1.67 10.27
C PHE A 129 -19.03 0.60 9.16
N ARG A 130 -20.03 0.47 8.28
CA ARG A 130 -20.04 -0.56 7.22
C ARG A 130 -19.00 -0.29 6.15
N THR A 131 -18.76 0.98 5.87
CA THR A 131 -17.75 1.44 4.93
C THR A 131 -16.49 1.88 5.67
N ILE A 132 -15.37 1.26 5.28
CA ILE A 132 -14.03 1.68 5.70
C ILE A 132 -13.44 2.54 4.58
N THR A 133 -12.89 3.70 4.93
CA THR A 133 -12.12 4.53 4.01
C THR A 133 -10.63 4.37 4.27
N VAL A 134 -9.82 4.27 3.21
CA VAL A 134 -8.36 4.25 3.28
C VAL A 134 -7.82 5.34 2.36
N ALA A 135 -7.18 6.34 2.94
CA ALA A 135 -6.68 7.49 2.20
C ALA A 135 -5.48 8.12 2.89
N MET A 136 -4.76 9.01 2.19
CA MET A 136 -3.87 9.94 2.86
C MET A 136 -4.66 10.96 3.70
N PRO A 137 -4.06 11.52 4.76
CA PRO A 137 -4.64 12.69 5.43
C PRO A 137 -4.74 13.86 4.45
N ARG A 138 -5.78 14.67 4.60
CA ARG A 138 -5.95 15.89 3.78
C ARG A 138 -4.75 16.82 3.96
N GLY A 139 -4.29 17.42 2.86
CA GLY A 139 -3.13 18.32 2.86
C GLY A 139 -1.77 17.62 3.00
N TYR A 140 -1.71 16.28 2.91
CA TYR A 140 -0.43 15.57 2.91
C TYR A 140 0.47 16.05 1.77
N GLN A 141 1.68 16.49 2.11
CA GLN A 141 2.71 16.84 1.14
C GLN A 141 3.79 15.77 1.14
N HIS A 142 4.05 15.18 -0.02
CA HIS A 142 5.12 14.22 -0.19
C HIS A 142 6.47 14.94 -0.31
N PHE A 143 7.50 14.43 0.38
CA PHE A 143 8.83 15.02 0.31
C PHE A 143 9.76 14.28 -0.68
N LYS A 144 9.69 12.95 -0.75
CA LYS A 144 10.58 12.12 -1.59
C LYS A 144 9.85 11.11 -2.46
N TRP A 145 8.64 10.72 -2.08
CA TRP A 145 7.87 9.69 -2.76
C TRP A 145 6.69 10.33 -3.47
N GLU A 146 6.81 10.48 -4.78
CA GLU A 146 5.87 11.22 -5.63
C GLU A 146 4.56 10.45 -5.91
N HIS A 147 4.53 9.16 -5.57
CA HIS A 147 3.41 8.27 -5.88
C HIS A 147 2.78 7.66 -4.62
N PRO A 148 2.44 8.47 -3.59
CA PRO A 148 1.99 7.94 -2.29
C PRO A 148 0.65 7.17 -2.38
N ASN A 149 -0.16 7.41 -3.41
CA ASN A 149 -1.38 6.65 -3.68
C ASN A 149 -1.10 5.15 -3.93
N VAL A 150 0.12 4.76 -4.35
CA VAL A 150 0.52 3.35 -4.44
C VAL A 150 0.47 2.68 -3.07
N ASP A 151 1.05 3.32 -2.05
CA ASP A 151 1.06 2.78 -0.68
C ASP A 151 -0.36 2.72 -0.08
N ILE A 152 -1.21 3.69 -0.42
CA ILE A 152 -2.63 3.68 -0.04
C ILE A 152 -3.34 2.46 -0.65
N GLY A 153 -3.12 2.21 -1.94
CA GLY A 153 -3.68 1.02 -2.62
C GLY A 153 -3.17 -0.30 -2.03
N ILE A 154 -1.89 -0.38 -1.68
CA ILE A 154 -1.32 -1.55 -0.99
C ILE A 154 -2.02 -1.78 0.35
N CYS A 155 -2.20 -0.73 1.17
CA CYS A 155 -2.90 -0.81 2.45
C CYS A 155 -4.38 -1.22 2.27
N ALA A 156 -5.09 -0.58 1.35
CA ALA A 156 -6.48 -0.90 1.02
C ALA A 156 -6.65 -2.35 0.56
N CYS A 157 -5.70 -2.88 -0.21
CA CYS A 157 -5.67 -4.28 -0.62
C CYS A 157 -5.60 -5.25 0.58
N HIS A 158 -4.84 -4.90 1.63
CA HIS A 158 -4.79 -5.70 2.85
C HIS A 158 -6.10 -5.65 3.64
N VAL A 159 -6.76 -4.49 3.74
CA VAL A 159 -8.10 -4.38 4.34
C VAL A 159 -9.09 -5.26 3.59
N TRP A 160 -9.13 -5.13 2.26
CA TRP A 160 -10.03 -5.88 1.40
C TRP A 160 -9.82 -7.40 1.55
N LEU A 161 -8.58 -7.88 1.46
CA LEU A 161 -8.28 -9.31 1.61
C LEU A 161 -8.59 -9.85 3.01
N ALA A 162 -8.33 -9.06 4.06
CA ALA A 162 -8.64 -9.47 5.42
C ALA A 162 -10.14 -9.60 5.65
N LEU A 163 -10.95 -8.66 5.16
CA LEU A 163 -12.41 -8.76 5.26
C LEU A 163 -12.96 -9.90 4.38
N LEU A 164 -12.36 -10.14 3.22
CA LEU A 164 -12.71 -11.27 2.37
C LEU A 164 -12.43 -12.60 3.07
N ASP A 165 -11.29 -12.73 3.76
CA ASP A 165 -10.94 -13.89 4.60
C ASP A 165 -11.93 -14.11 5.76
N ARG A 166 -12.49 -13.02 6.30
CA ARG A 166 -13.57 -13.07 7.30
C ARG A 166 -14.95 -13.40 6.72
N GLY A 167 -15.06 -13.62 5.42
CA GLY A 167 -16.28 -14.06 4.75
C GLY A 167 -17.24 -12.92 4.36
N TYR A 168 -16.77 -11.66 4.34
CA TYR A 168 -17.59 -10.56 3.88
C TYR A 168 -17.65 -10.48 2.36
N GLU A 169 -18.84 -10.22 1.85
CA GLU A 169 -19.03 -9.67 0.52
C GLU A 169 -18.71 -8.16 0.55
N LEU A 170 -17.96 -7.69 -0.45
CA LEU A 170 -17.37 -6.35 -0.44
C LEU A 170 -17.61 -5.63 -1.76
N GLN A 171 -18.07 -4.39 -1.67
CA GLN A 171 -18.02 -3.42 -2.76
C GLN A 171 -16.84 -2.48 -2.54
N VAL A 172 -15.96 -2.38 -3.55
CA VAL A 172 -14.81 -1.47 -3.52
C VAL A 172 -15.00 -0.36 -4.55
N THR A 173 -14.86 0.88 -4.13
CA THR A 173 -14.80 2.03 -5.03
C THR A 173 -13.59 2.89 -4.70
N VAL A 174 -13.04 3.55 -5.72
CA VAL A 174 -11.94 4.50 -5.55
C VAL A 174 -12.36 5.82 -6.17
N ARG A 175 -12.15 6.91 -5.45
CA ARG A 175 -12.40 8.27 -5.93
C ARG A 175 -11.19 9.14 -5.64
N GLU A 176 -11.03 10.19 -6.43
CA GLU A 176 -10.06 11.23 -6.14
C GLU A 176 -10.75 12.35 -5.35
N GLU A 177 -10.11 12.80 -4.27
CA GLU A 177 -10.53 13.95 -3.49
C GLU A 177 -9.28 14.77 -3.17
N ASP A 178 -9.21 16.07 -3.49
CA ASP A 178 -8.04 16.91 -3.17
C ASP A 178 -6.67 16.30 -3.56
N GLY A 179 -6.60 15.58 -4.69
CA GLY A 179 -5.38 14.93 -5.19
C GLY A 179 -4.96 13.63 -4.46
N ARG A 180 -5.76 13.13 -3.51
CA ARG A 180 -5.55 11.82 -2.86
C ARG A 180 -6.53 10.78 -3.41
N ALA A 181 -6.06 9.55 -3.54
CA ALA A 181 -6.93 8.40 -3.77
C ALA A 181 -7.63 8.02 -2.46
N VAL A 182 -8.96 8.00 -2.49
CA VAL A 182 -9.82 7.57 -1.38
C VAL A 182 -10.44 6.24 -1.76
N TRP A 183 -9.93 5.18 -1.14
CA TRP A 183 -10.49 3.84 -1.26
C TRP A 183 -11.64 3.72 -0.29
N ARG A 184 -12.78 3.22 -0.77
CA ARG A 184 -13.97 2.91 0.04
C ARG A 184 -14.24 1.43 -0.10
N ILE A 185 -14.23 0.72 1.03
CA ILE A 185 -14.48 -0.72 1.11
C ILE A 185 -15.74 -0.91 1.96
N THR A 186 -16.83 -1.22 1.29
CA THR A 186 -18.16 -1.36 1.92
C THR A 186 -18.52 -2.82 2.00
N ARG A 187 -18.88 -3.28 3.21
CA ARG A 187 -19.41 -4.62 3.44
C ARG A 187 -20.86 -4.68 2.93
N THR A 188 -21.10 -5.50 1.92
CA THR A 188 -22.39 -5.63 1.23
C THR A 188 -22.99 -7.00 1.52
N GLY A 189 -23.78 -7.14 2.57
CA GLY A 189 -24.42 -8.41 2.91
C GLY A 189 -24.92 -8.42 4.35
N SER A 190 -25.81 -9.35 4.68
CA SER A 190 -26.12 -9.69 6.08
C SER A 190 -24.87 -10.29 6.73
N LEU A 191 -24.53 -9.81 7.94
CA LEU A 191 -23.40 -10.30 8.72
C LEU A 191 -23.45 -11.84 8.80
N PRO A 192 -22.39 -12.57 8.44
CA PRO A 192 -22.35 -14.01 8.64
C PRO A 192 -22.55 -14.31 10.13
N GLY A 193 -23.64 -14.97 10.51
CA GLY A 193 -23.91 -15.40 11.89
C GLY A 193 -25.15 -14.80 12.59
N LEU A 194 -26.06 -14.14 11.86
CA LEU A 194 -27.39 -13.75 12.36
C LEU A 194 -28.53 -14.51 11.66
N GLU A 195 -28.33 -15.79 11.37
CA GLU A 195 -29.44 -16.73 11.20
C GLU A 195 -29.55 -17.53 12.50
N GLN A 196 -30.74 -17.50 13.10
CA GLN A 196 -31.10 -18.02 14.42
C GLN A 196 -30.87 -19.53 14.57
#